data_AF-A0AAE6KRR3-F1
#
_entry.id   AF-A0AAE6KRR3-F1
#
_cell.length_a   1.000
_cell.length_b   1.000
_cell.length_c   1.000
_cell.angle_alpha   90.00
_cell.angle_beta   90.00
_cell.angle_gamma   90.00
#
_symmetry.space_group_name_H-M   'P 1'
#
loop_
_entity.id
_entity.type
_entity.pdbx_description
1 polymer ?
#
loop_
_entity_poly.entity_id
_entity_poly.type
_entity_poly.pdbx_seq_one_letter_code
_entity_poly.pdbx_strand_id
1 'polypeptide(L)'
;MSRIDSRPRVISNPTTAPARAQPAAQQAANVARATAVGHTQVNSFEGAARARPAAAAQPIPGAWRGGPDTEVGKAVQSIVSRLQSNPDANNITIKGDTAASLFSRAILDSKHVTNEQLIAMANVSLDQLASDEKTKAKVYKKVPNVRDLPVHKFTVAMMSAATGIDPQKLSEAVPDLGLTGAPNTPLLYAAKGEGMQRSTALHDFTDYLRGAGIKGLNKAVWGVENRVLSAIVSAVGGGRY
;
A
#
# COMPACT_ATOMS: atom_id res chain seq x y z
N MET A 1 19.38 56.03 -58.83
CA MET A 1 18.95 54.76 -59.47
C MET A 1 17.90 54.16 -58.54
N SER A 2 16.58 54.34 -58.70
CA SER A 2 15.67 53.78 -59.73
C SER A 2 15.83 52.27 -59.89
N ARG A 3 14.82 51.39 -59.87
CA ARG A 3 13.36 51.38 -59.56
C ARG A 3 12.93 49.90 -59.78
N ILE A 4 11.95 49.39 -59.00
CA ILE A 4 10.79 48.57 -59.44
C ILE A 4 11.08 47.14 -59.98
N ASP A 5 10.56 46.06 -59.40
CA ASP A 5 9.24 45.44 -59.63
C ASP A 5 9.11 44.22 -58.66
N SER A 6 7.97 43.66 -58.22
CA SER A 6 6.53 43.96 -58.24
C SER A 6 5.84 42.90 -57.35
N ARG A 7 4.77 43.28 -56.63
CA ARG A 7 3.78 42.39 -55.94
C ARG A 7 2.74 41.87 -57.00
N PRO A 8 1.64 41.09 -56.75
CA PRO A 8 0.98 40.67 -55.48
C PRO A 8 0.26 39.28 -55.40
N ARG A 9 -0.26 38.98 -54.19
CA ARG A 9 -1.50 38.25 -53.76
C ARG A 9 -2.08 37.06 -54.54
N VAL A 10 -2.49 36.02 -53.78
CA VAL A 10 -3.90 35.56 -53.72
C VAL A 10 -4.33 35.30 -52.27
N ILE A 11 -5.54 35.79 -51.98
CA ILE A 11 -6.36 35.67 -50.77
C ILE A 11 -7.28 34.47 -50.96
N SER A 12 -7.58 33.68 -49.92
CA SER A 12 -8.94 33.15 -49.67
C SER A 12 -9.00 32.49 -48.29
N ASN A 13 -10.03 32.90 -47.54
CA ASN A 13 -10.37 32.46 -46.19
C ASN A 13 -11.63 31.54 -46.29
N PRO A 14 -12.35 31.29 -45.18
CA PRO A 14 -12.69 29.97 -44.62
C PRO A 14 -13.88 29.26 -45.30
N THR A 15 -14.09 27.95 -45.04
CA THR A 15 -15.43 27.34 -45.11
C THR A 15 -15.51 26.08 -44.23
N THR A 16 -16.25 26.23 -43.13
CA THR A 16 -16.99 25.18 -42.44
C THR A 16 -18.16 24.73 -43.31
N ALA A 17 -18.37 23.42 -43.50
CA ALA A 17 -19.60 22.86 -44.06
C ALA A 17 -19.74 21.38 -43.59
N PRO A 18 -20.93 20.78 -43.62
CA PRO A 18 -21.86 20.83 -42.49
C PRO A 18 -22.24 19.42 -41.98
N ALA A 19 -22.78 19.38 -40.76
CA ALA A 19 -23.60 18.27 -40.30
C ALA A 19 -24.83 18.14 -41.22
N ARG A 20 -25.14 16.92 -41.68
CA ARG A 20 -26.42 16.62 -42.30
C ARG A 20 -27.15 15.54 -41.51
N ALA A 21 -28.32 15.94 -41.04
CA ALA A 21 -29.32 15.15 -40.36
C ALA A 21 -29.97 14.10 -41.29
N GLN A 22 -30.63 13.15 -40.62
CA GLN A 22 -31.52 12.09 -41.12
C GLN A 22 -32.52 12.55 -42.19
N PRO A 23 -33.16 11.57 -42.85
CA PRO A 23 -34.62 11.57 -42.82
C PRO A 23 -35.23 10.24 -42.33
N ALA A 24 -36.31 10.38 -41.58
CA ALA A 24 -37.36 9.40 -41.40
C ALA A 24 -38.55 9.75 -42.31
N ALA A 25 -39.21 8.74 -42.89
CA ALA A 25 -40.62 8.69 -43.32
C ALA A 25 -40.92 7.25 -43.80
N GLN A 26 -41.75 6.47 -43.11
CA GLN A 26 -43.20 6.25 -43.36
C GLN A 26 -43.47 5.54 -44.72
N GLN A 27 -44.28 4.49 -44.88
CA GLN A 27 -45.50 4.08 -44.17
C GLN A 27 -46.04 2.72 -44.68
N ALA A 28 -46.85 2.05 -43.83
CA ALA A 28 -48.07 1.25 -44.14
C ALA A 28 -47.91 -0.20 -44.69
N ALA A 29 -48.74 -1.21 -44.35
CA ALA A 29 -49.87 -1.35 -43.42
C ALA A 29 -50.26 -2.86 -43.27
N ASN A 30 -50.92 -3.20 -42.15
CA ASN A 30 -51.89 -4.30 -41.90
C ASN A 30 -51.40 -5.76 -42.10
N VAL A 31 -51.67 -6.72 -41.21
CA VAL A 31 -52.98 -7.37 -40.98
C VAL A 31 -53.09 -7.93 -39.54
N ALA A 32 -54.30 -7.81 -38.98
CA ALA A 32 -54.74 -8.33 -37.69
C ALA A 32 -55.03 -9.85 -37.70
N ARG A 33 -54.87 -10.53 -36.56
CA ARG A 33 -55.97 -11.15 -35.78
C ARG A 33 -55.48 -12.03 -34.63
N ALA A 34 -56.30 -12.02 -33.59
CA ALA A 34 -56.19 -12.69 -32.31
C ALA A 34 -56.38 -14.21 -32.37
N THR A 35 -55.75 -14.90 -31.42
CA THR A 35 -56.32 -16.09 -30.78
C THR A 35 -55.97 -16.06 -29.28
N ALA A 36 -57.01 -16.01 -28.45
CA ALA A 36 -56.98 -16.33 -27.01
C ALA A 36 -56.57 -17.82 -26.83
N VAL A 37 -56.14 -18.37 -25.68
CA VAL A 37 -56.82 -18.47 -24.37
C VAL A 37 -55.84 -19.08 -23.32
N GLY A 38 -55.96 -18.69 -22.03
CA GLY A 38 -55.52 -19.44 -20.83
C GLY A 38 -54.03 -19.35 -20.48
N HIS A 39 -53.55 -19.03 -19.27
CA HIS A 39 -54.06 -19.26 -17.93
C HIS A 39 -53.53 -18.20 -16.93
N THR A 40 -54.42 -17.83 -16.01
CA THR A 40 -54.22 -17.36 -14.63
C THR A 40 -52.79 -16.99 -14.18
N GLN A 41 -52.49 -15.69 -14.19
CA GLN A 41 -51.31 -15.15 -13.50
C GLN A 41 -51.67 -14.91 -12.02
N VAL A 42 -51.31 -15.85 -11.16
CA VAL A 42 -51.41 -15.68 -9.71
C VAL A 42 -50.19 -14.86 -9.26
N ASN A 43 -50.42 -13.62 -8.87
CA ASN A 43 -49.38 -12.76 -8.30
C ASN A 43 -49.04 -13.25 -6.89
N SER A 44 -47.97 -14.04 -6.75
CA SER A 44 -47.28 -14.25 -5.48
C SER A 44 -45.89 -13.64 -5.56
N PHE A 45 -45.78 -12.34 -5.30
CA PHE A 45 -44.51 -11.74 -4.87
C PHE A 45 -44.35 -11.98 -3.37
N GLU A 46 -44.07 -13.23 -3.00
CA GLU A 46 -43.37 -13.49 -1.74
C GLU A 46 -41.95 -12.97 -1.89
N GLY A 47 -41.55 -12.13 -0.94
CA GLY A 47 -40.31 -11.35 -0.98
C GLY A 47 -39.09 -12.24 -1.13
N ALA A 48 -38.54 -12.30 -2.35
CA ALA A 48 -37.13 -12.55 -2.53
C ALA A 48 -36.39 -11.38 -1.86
N ALA A 49 -35.85 -11.63 -0.66
CA ALA A 49 -34.94 -10.71 -0.01
C ALA A 49 -33.92 -10.26 -1.04
N ARG A 50 -33.88 -8.95 -1.35
CA ARG A 50 -32.85 -8.36 -2.19
C ARG A 50 -31.52 -8.80 -1.62
N ALA A 51 -30.85 -9.72 -2.29
CA ALA A 51 -29.48 -10.08 -1.98
C ALA A 51 -28.70 -8.77 -1.96
N ARG A 52 -28.16 -8.41 -0.79
CA ARG A 52 -27.27 -7.27 -0.69
C ARG A 52 -26.17 -7.51 -1.73
N PRO A 53 -25.88 -6.54 -2.62
CA PRO A 53 -24.74 -6.69 -3.51
C PRO A 53 -23.53 -7.02 -2.64
N ALA A 54 -22.88 -8.14 -2.94
CA ALA A 54 -21.64 -8.51 -2.28
C ALA A 54 -20.73 -7.28 -2.36
N ALA A 55 -20.23 -6.82 -1.20
CA ALA A 55 -19.28 -5.73 -1.17
C ALA A 55 -18.16 -6.10 -2.14
N ALA A 56 -17.85 -5.21 -3.10
CA ALA A 56 -16.76 -5.43 -4.03
C ALA A 56 -15.52 -5.80 -3.20
N ALA A 57 -14.95 -6.97 -3.46
CA ALA A 57 -13.76 -7.42 -2.76
C ALA A 57 -12.71 -6.31 -2.89
N GLN A 58 -12.26 -5.78 -1.74
CA GLN A 58 -11.19 -4.78 -1.75
C GLN A 58 -9.98 -5.41 -2.44
N PRO A 59 -9.31 -4.68 -3.36
CA PRO A 59 -8.14 -5.21 -4.04
C PRO A 59 -7.09 -5.60 -3.00
N ILE A 60 -6.59 -6.84 -3.11
CA ILE A 60 -5.55 -7.35 -2.21
C ILE A 60 -4.23 -6.62 -2.55
N PRO A 61 -3.60 -5.93 -1.59
CA PRO A 61 -2.32 -5.28 -1.82
C PRO A 61 -1.26 -6.26 -2.34
N GLY A 62 -0.49 -5.84 -3.34
CA GLY A 62 0.53 -6.68 -3.97
C GLY A 62 0.02 -7.85 -4.81
N ALA A 63 -1.29 -7.98 -5.06
CA ALA A 63 -1.85 -9.09 -5.85
C ALA A 63 -1.31 -9.15 -7.30
N TRP A 64 -0.82 -8.03 -7.84
CA TRP A 64 -0.22 -7.96 -9.17
C TRP A 64 1.16 -8.64 -9.26
N ARG A 65 1.79 -9.00 -8.14
CA ARG A 65 3.16 -9.52 -8.09
C ARG A 65 3.31 -10.96 -8.57
N GLY A 66 2.26 -11.75 -8.49
CA GLY A 66 2.24 -13.14 -8.89
C GLY A 66 0.91 -13.81 -8.58
N GLY A 67 0.61 -14.89 -9.29
CA GLY A 67 -0.57 -15.72 -9.02
C GLY A 67 -0.50 -16.41 -7.65
N PRO A 68 -1.63 -16.90 -7.11
CA PRO A 68 -1.71 -17.48 -5.76
C PRO A 68 -0.79 -18.70 -5.55
N ASP A 69 -0.46 -19.43 -6.61
CA ASP A 69 0.40 -20.61 -6.53
C ASP A 69 1.91 -20.30 -6.60
N THR A 70 2.28 -19.07 -6.94
CA THR A 70 3.69 -18.63 -7.00
C THR A 70 4.25 -18.40 -5.60
N GLU A 71 5.58 -18.51 -5.43
CA GLU A 71 6.23 -18.26 -4.14
C GLU A 71 5.94 -16.84 -3.62
N VAL A 72 6.04 -15.83 -4.48
CA VAL A 72 5.70 -14.45 -4.10
C VAL A 72 4.22 -14.29 -3.78
N GLY A 73 3.32 -14.95 -4.52
CA GLY A 73 1.88 -14.91 -4.25
C GLY A 73 1.55 -15.46 -2.87
N LYS A 74 2.15 -16.59 -2.49
CA LYS A 74 2.03 -17.19 -1.15
C LYS A 74 2.61 -16.30 -0.05
N ALA A 75 3.77 -15.68 -0.31
CA ALA A 75 4.39 -14.74 0.63
C ALA A 75 3.48 -13.51 0.86
N VAL A 76 2.99 -12.88 -0.21
CA VAL A 76 2.07 -11.74 -0.14
C VAL A 76 0.79 -12.12 0.59
N GLN A 77 0.16 -13.25 0.25
CA GLN A 77 -1.07 -13.69 0.91
C GLN A 77 -0.86 -13.95 2.40
N SER A 78 0.27 -14.56 2.78
CA SER A 78 0.61 -14.79 4.19
C SER A 78 0.79 -13.49 4.95
N ILE A 79 1.50 -12.52 4.37
CA ILE A 79 1.70 -11.19 4.97
C ILE A 79 0.37 -10.46 5.12
N VAL A 80 -0.45 -10.41 4.06
CA VAL A 80 -1.77 -9.76 4.10
C VAL A 80 -2.67 -10.41 5.15
N SER A 81 -2.70 -11.75 5.22
CA SER A 81 -3.49 -12.46 6.22
C SER A 81 -3.07 -12.10 7.64
N ARG A 82 -1.76 -12.01 7.92
CA ARG A 82 -1.23 -11.60 9.24
C ARG A 82 -1.53 -10.14 9.55
N LEU A 83 -1.45 -9.24 8.56
CA LEU A 83 -1.86 -7.85 8.74
C LEU A 83 -3.34 -7.76 9.10
N GLN A 84 -4.20 -8.52 8.42
CA GLN A 84 -5.66 -8.51 8.67
C GLN A 84 -6.03 -9.11 10.03
N SER A 85 -5.32 -10.16 10.48
CA SER A 85 -5.63 -10.82 11.75
C SER A 85 -5.02 -10.14 12.98
N ASN A 86 -4.07 -9.22 12.81
CA ASN A 86 -3.41 -8.52 13.90
C ASN A 86 -4.17 -7.22 14.27
N PRO A 87 -4.75 -7.10 15.49
CA PRO A 87 -5.46 -5.90 15.90
C PRO A 87 -4.58 -4.65 15.93
N ASP A 88 -3.32 -4.75 16.37
CA ASP A 88 -2.40 -3.61 16.42
C ASP A 88 -2.08 -3.09 15.02
N ALA A 89 -2.06 -3.99 14.01
CA ALA A 89 -1.83 -3.61 12.61
C ALA A 89 -2.96 -2.75 12.03
N ASN A 90 -4.19 -2.87 12.57
CA ASN A 90 -5.39 -2.24 12.02
C ASN A 90 -5.97 -1.13 12.89
N ASN A 91 -5.72 -1.15 14.21
CA ASN A 91 -6.34 -0.23 15.16
C ASN A 91 -5.41 0.92 15.57
N ILE A 92 -4.09 0.71 15.54
CA ILE A 92 -3.13 1.77 15.85
C ILE A 92 -2.92 2.61 14.60
N THR A 93 -3.22 3.91 14.73
CA THR A 93 -3.07 4.88 13.64
C THR A 93 -1.97 5.89 13.98
N ILE A 94 -1.08 6.16 13.02
CA ILE A 94 -0.03 7.18 13.12
C ILE A 94 -0.08 8.01 11.83
N LYS A 95 -0.34 9.32 11.95
CA LYS A 95 -0.49 10.22 10.79
C LYS A 95 -1.54 9.72 9.77
N GLY A 96 -2.64 9.17 10.27
CA GLY A 96 -3.73 8.62 9.44
C GLY A 96 -3.42 7.28 8.76
N ASP A 97 -2.21 6.74 8.91
CA ASP A 97 -1.86 5.40 8.42
C ASP A 97 -2.01 4.36 9.55
N THR A 98 -2.58 3.20 9.24
CA THR A 98 -2.44 1.99 10.07
C THR A 98 -1.18 1.24 9.63
N ALA A 99 -0.71 0.28 10.43
CA ALA A 99 0.45 -0.53 10.04
C ALA A 99 0.14 -1.33 8.75
N ALA A 100 -1.09 -1.82 8.61
CA ALA A 100 -1.56 -2.47 7.39
C ALA A 100 -1.58 -1.53 6.18
N SER A 101 -2.09 -0.30 6.32
CA SER A 101 -2.17 0.65 5.19
C SER A 101 -0.79 1.14 4.77
N LEU A 102 0.09 1.44 5.73
CA LEU A 102 1.47 1.86 5.45
C LEU A 102 2.26 0.74 4.79
N PHE A 103 2.21 -0.47 5.34
CA PHE A 103 2.91 -1.63 4.80
C PHE A 103 2.44 -1.95 3.38
N SER A 104 1.13 -1.93 3.16
CA SER A 104 0.54 -2.18 1.84
C SER A 104 1.08 -1.20 0.80
N ARG A 105 1.00 0.10 1.07
CA ARG A 105 1.47 1.14 0.14
C ARG A 105 2.99 1.13 -0.05
N ALA A 106 3.75 1.06 1.05
CA ALA A 106 5.20 1.23 1.00
C ALA A 106 5.97 -0.02 0.58
N ILE A 107 5.42 -1.20 0.85
CA ILE A 107 6.10 -2.48 0.64
C ILE A 107 5.37 -3.32 -0.41
N LEU A 108 4.10 -3.66 -0.19
CA LEU A 108 3.38 -4.58 -1.07
C LEU A 108 3.05 -3.97 -2.44
N ASP A 109 2.72 -2.70 -2.52
CA ASP A 109 2.37 -2.04 -3.79
C ASP A 109 3.55 -1.31 -4.45
N SER A 110 4.70 -1.24 -3.75
CA SER A 110 5.89 -0.56 -4.26
C SER A 110 6.54 -1.32 -5.41
N LYS A 111 6.63 -0.68 -6.58
CA LYS A 111 7.37 -1.22 -7.74
C LYS A 111 8.88 -1.33 -7.52
N HIS A 112 9.40 -0.70 -6.46
CA HIS A 112 10.83 -0.73 -6.14
C HIS A 112 11.21 -1.87 -5.20
N VAL A 113 10.25 -2.41 -4.43
CA VAL A 113 10.46 -3.62 -3.63
C VAL A 113 10.27 -4.83 -4.53
N THR A 114 11.28 -5.69 -4.61
CA THR A 114 11.28 -6.85 -5.50
C THR A 114 10.54 -8.04 -4.90
N ASN A 115 10.16 -8.99 -5.74
CA ASN A 115 9.51 -10.22 -5.29
C ASN A 115 10.43 -11.05 -4.40
N GLU A 116 11.73 -11.08 -4.70
CA GLU A 116 12.75 -11.77 -3.90
C GLU A 116 12.89 -11.16 -2.51
N GLN A 117 12.77 -9.83 -2.39
CA GLN A 117 12.80 -9.16 -1.09
C GLN A 117 11.58 -9.55 -0.25
N LEU A 118 10.39 -9.63 -0.84
CA LEU A 118 9.17 -10.06 -0.12
C LEU A 118 9.26 -11.52 0.33
N ILE A 119 9.77 -12.40 -0.53
CA ILE A 119 10.01 -13.81 -0.17
C ILE A 119 11.06 -13.89 0.94
N ALA A 120 12.14 -13.10 0.87
CA ALA A 120 13.18 -13.08 1.89
C ALA A 120 12.65 -12.60 3.25
N MET A 121 11.75 -11.61 3.28
CA MET A 121 11.11 -11.14 4.54
C MET A 121 10.43 -12.28 5.29
N ALA A 122 9.71 -13.14 4.59
CA ALA A 122 9.00 -14.27 5.18
C ALA A 122 9.92 -15.35 5.78
N ASN A 123 11.22 -15.30 5.49
CA ASN A 123 12.22 -16.26 5.95
C ASN A 123 13.16 -15.68 7.03
N VAL A 124 12.99 -14.42 7.42
CA VAL A 124 13.80 -13.82 8.50
C VAL A 124 13.42 -14.44 9.83
N SER A 125 14.41 -14.93 10.57
CA SER A 125 14.23 -15.51 11.90
C SER A 125 14.32 -14.46 13.01
N LEU A 126 13.81 -14.82 14.20
CA LEU A 126 13.89 -13.97 15.39
C LEU A 126 15.35 -13.65 15.77
N ASP A 127 16.25 -14.62 15.67
CA ASP A 127 17.65 -14.45 16.04
C ASP A 127 18.39 -13.45 15.14
N GLN A 128 17.95 -13.30 13.88
CA GLN A 128 18.50 -12.30 12.97
C GLN A 128 18.07 -10.87 13.31
N LEU A 129 17.02 -10.70 14.11
CA LEU A 129 16.46 -9.42 14.51
C LEU A 129 16.78 -9.07 15.97
N ALA A 130 17.01 -10.09 16.81
CA ALA A 130 17.13 -9.95 18.25
C ALA A 130 18.28 -9.03 18.66
N SER A 131 17.97 -8.09 19.55
CA SER A 131 18.99 -7.27 20.23
C SER A 131 19.68 -8.10 21.32
N ASP A 132 20.96 -7.83 21.59
CA ASP A 132 21.64 -8.44 22.74
C ASP A 132 21.09 -7.93 24.08
N GLU A 133 21.29 -8.67 25.16
CA GLU A 133 20.75 -8.33 26.49
C GLU A 133 21.22 -6.96 27.01
N LYS A 134 22.46 -6.57 26.69
CA LYS A 134 23.01 -5.27 27.06
C LYS A 134 22.28 -4.13 26.35
N THR A 135 21.91 -4.34 25.10
CA THR A 135 21.15 -3.41 24.28
C THR A 135 19.72 -3.31 24.78
N LYS A 136 19.05 -4.43 25.05
CA LYS A 136 17.70 -4.45 25.66
C LYS A 136 17.67 -3.68 26.98
N ALA A 137 18.61 -3.95 27.88
CA ALA A 137 18.69 -3.26 29.18
C ALA A 137 18.86 -1.74 29.04
N LYS A 138 19.64 -1.27 28.06
CA LYS A 138 19.79 0.17 27.77
C LYS A 138 18.50 0.79 27.24
N VAL A 139 17.77 0.08 26.39
CA VAL A 139 16.48 0.54 25.85
C VAL A 139 15.49 0.72 26.99
N TYR A 140 15.28 -0.30 27.82
CA TYR A 140 14.35 -0.23 28.95
C TYR A 140 14.73 0.86 29.97
N LYS A 141 16.01 1.11 30.18
CA LYS A 141 16.48 2.20 31.05
C LYS A 141 16.16 3.59 30.47
N LYS A 142 16.31 3.79 29.16
CA LYS A 142 16.14 5.09 28.50
C LYS A 142 14.68 5.40 28.17
N VAL A 143 13.93 4.38 27.77
CA VAL A 143 12.51 4.47 27.41
C VAL A 143 11.76 3.43 28.25
N PRO A 144 11.42 3.77 29.50
CA PRO A 144 10.57 2.91 30.32
C PRO A 144 9.23 2.67 29.61
N ASN A 145 8.68 1.46 29.73
CA ASN A 145 7.43 1.04 29.10
C ASN A 145 7.44 1.13 27.56
N VAL A 146 8.60 0.99 26.92
CA VAL A 146 8.74 1.03 25.45
C VAL A 146 7.74 0.13 24.72
N ARG A 147 7.45 -1.04 25.29
CA ARG A 147 6.55 -2.05 24.71
C ARG A 147 5.09 -1.59 24.65
N ASP A 148 4.72 -0.61 25.47
CA ASP A 148 3.37 -0.05 25.51
C ASP A 148 3.17 1.10 24.52
N LEU A 149 4.26 1.61 23.94
CA LEU A 149 4.20 2.75 23.03
C LEU A 149 3.49 2.38 21.72
N PRO A 150 2.56 3.23 21.24
CA PRO A 150 1.86 3.00 19.97
C PRO A 150 2.80 2.78 18.78
N VAL A 151 3.86 3.59 18.67
CA VAL A 151 4.86 3.47 17.59
C VAL A 151 5.63 2.15 17.64
N HIS A 152 5.90 1.62 18.83
CA HIS A 152 6.55 0.31 18.99
C HIS A 152 5.60 -0.81 18.54
N LYS A 153 4.37 -0.85 19.07
CA LYS A 153 3.35 -1.84 18.69
C LYS A 153 3.04 -1.81 17.20
N PHE A 154 2.93 -0.61 16.63
CA PHE A 154 2.75 -0.40 15.19
C PHE A 154 3.89 -1.03 14.37
N THR A 155 5.14 -0.78 14.78
CA THR A 155 6.33 -1.30 14.08
C THR A 155 6.47 -2.81 14.24
N VAL A 156 6.21 -3.34 15.45
CA VAL A 156 6.15 -4.77 15.75
C VAL A 156 5.09 -5.45 14.90
N ALA A 157 3.91 -4.84 14.71
CA ALA A 157 2.85 -5.40 13.88
C ALA A 157 3.27 -5.53 12.41
N MET A 158 3.94 -4.51 11.85
CA MET A 158 4.50 -4.58 10.49
C MET A 158 5.55 -5.69 10.35
N MET A 159 6.51 -5.75 11.28
CA MET A 159 7.60 -6.73 11.24
C MET A 159 7.09 -8.16 11.48
N SER A 160 6.16 -8.35 12.42
CA SER A 160 5.49 -9.63 12.68
C SER A 160 4.74 -10.12 11.44
N ALA A 161 4.03 -9.24 10.73
CA ALA A 161 3.35 -9.63 9.51
C ALA A 161 4.34 -10.06 8.40
N ALA A 162 5.41 -9.29 8.20
CA ALA A 162 6.43 -9.57 7.19
C ALA A 162 7.13 -10.92 7.42
N THR A 163 7.49 -11.20 8.67
CA THR A 163 8.34 -12.35 9.03
C THR A 163 7.55 -13.57 9.48
N GLY A 164 6.33 -13.38 9.98
CA GLY A 164 5.55 -14.44 10.63
C GLY A 164 5.97 -14.74 12.06
N ILE A 165 6.89 -13.94 12.62
CA ILE A 165 7.30 -14.05 14.02
C ILE A 165 6.16 -13.56 14.92
N ASP A 166 5.93 -14.27 16.02
CA ASP A 166 4.97 -13.87 17.05
C ASP A 166 5.26 -12.44 17.56
N PRO A 167 4.24 -11.54 17.58
CA PRO A 167 4.45 -10.13 17.91
C PRO A 167 4.94 -9.93 19.35
N GLN A 168 4.54 -10.78 20.30
CA GLN A 168 4.99 -10.66 21.68
C GLN A 168 6.46 -11.03 21.80
N LYS A 169 6.89 -12.15 21.21
CA LYS A 169 8.30 -12.55 21.16
C LYS A 169 9.16 -11.52 20.46
N LEU A 170 8.65 -10.92 19.38
CA LEU A 170 9.36 -9.88 18.65
C LEU A 170 9.52 -8.61 19.48
N SER A 171 8.46 -8.16 20.16
CA SER A 171 8.50 -7.01 21.08
C SER A 171 9.49 -7.21 22.22
N GLU A 172 9.63 -8.43 22.72
CA GLU A 172 10.59 -8.79 23.78
C GLU A 172 12.03 -8.85 23.29
N ALA A 173 12.24 -9.43 22.11
CA ALA A 173 13.57 -9.59 21.52
C ALA A 173 14.13 -8.29 20.94
N VAL A 174 13.25 -7.39 20.47
CA VAL A 174 13.62 -6.17 19.75
C VAL A 174 12.89 -4.95 20.33
N PRO A 175 13.14 -4.60 21.60
CA PRO A 175 12.40 -3.53 22.28
C PRO A 175 12.68 -2.14 21.68
N ASP A 176 13.72 -1.99 20.87
CA ASP A 176 14.06 -0.75 20.16
C ASP A 176 13.33 -0.53 18.84
N LEU A 177 12.50 -1.47 18.36
CA LEU A 177 11.66 -1.23 17.18
C LEU A 177 10.73 -0.02 17.38
N GLY A 178 10.70 0.88 16.41
CA GLY A 178 9.86 2.07 16.42
C GLY A 178 10.44 3.21 17.26
N LEU A 179 11.72 3.13 17.66
CA LEU A 179 12.41 4.19 18.39
C LEU A 179 13.37 4.96 17.49
N THR A 180 13.42 6.27 17.69
CA THR A 180 14.36 7.10 16.95
C THR A 180 15.74 7.03 17.58
N GLY A 181 16.72 6.68 16.74
CA GLY A 181 18.14 6.67 17.09
C GLY A 181 18.66 5.29 17.44
N ALA A 182 19.73 5.20 18.24
CA ALA A 182 20.38 3.93 18.52
C ALA A 182 20.69 3.78 20.02
N PRO A 183 20.55 2.57 20.60
CA PRO A 183 20.76 2.34 22.04
C PRO A 183 22.15 2.75 22.54
N ASN A 184 23.16 2.66 21.67
CA ASN A 184 24.55 3.02 21.95
C ASN A 184 24.88 4.51 21.73
N THR A 185 23.90 5.34 21.37
CA THR A 185 24.06 6.79 21.19
C THR A 185 23.29 7.57 22.27
N PRO A 186 23.61 8.86 22.50
CA PRO A 186 22.80 9.72 23.38
C PRO A 186 21.35 9.89 22.88
N LEU A 187 21.12 9.69 21.58
CA LEU A 187 19.84 9.85 20.91
C LEU A 187 19.16 8.47 20.83
N LEU A 188 18.40 8.11 21.86
CA LEU A 188 17.39 7.05 21.78
C LEU A 188 16.12 7.56 22.47
N TYR A 189 15.05 7.73 21.71
CA TYR A 189 13.79 8.25 22.23
C TYR A 189 12.61 7.79 21.38
N ALA A 190 11.41 7.85 21.95
CA ALA A 190 10.17 7.71 21.20
C ALA A 190 9.81 9.05 20.57
N ALA A 191 9.74 9.11 19.24
CA ALA A 191 9.33 10.33 18.54
C ALA A 191 7.95 10.80 19.02
N LYS A 192 7.77 12.12 19.19
CA LYS A 192 6.49 12.70 19.65
C LYS A 192 5.56 13.11 18.50
N GLY A 193 6.12 13.52 17.36
CA GLY A 193 5.34 13.92 16.20
C GLY A 193 4.96 12.73 15.32
N GLU A 194 3.69 12.63 14.94
CA GLU A 194 3.18 11.49 14.16
C GLU A 194 3.93 11.30 12.82
N GLY A 195 4.33 12.39 12.17
CA GLY A 195 5.13 12.30 10.94
C GLY A 195 6.49 11.64 11.16
N MET A 196 7.14 11.96 12.27
CA MET A 196 8.42 11.36 12.64
C MET A 196 8.23 9.92 13.13
N GLN A 197 7.18 9.64 13.91
CA GLN A 197 6.83 8.27 14.32
C GLN A 197 6.59 7.36 13.12
N ARG A 198 5.79 7.81 12.13
CA ARG A 198 5.53 7.05 10.91
C ARG A 198 6.83 6.76 10.15
N SER A 199 7.67 7.78 10.02
CA SER A 199 8.93 7.65 9.29
C SER A 199 9.95 6.77 10.00
N THR A 200 10.04 6.87 11.34
CA THR A 200 10.86 6.00 12.19
C THR A 200 10.38 4.56 12.12
N ALA A 201 9.07 4.32 12.25
CA ALA A 201 8.50 2.98 12.16
C ALA A 201 8.87 2.28 10.84
N LEU A 202 8.70 2.97 9.71
CA LEU A 202 9.06 2.40 8.41
C LEU A 202 10.58 2.28 8.24
N HIS A 203 11.36 3.24 8.74
CA HIS A 203 12.82 3.22 8.60
C HIS A 203 13.41 2.05 9.38
N ASP A 204 13.02 1.88 10.65
CA ASP A 204 13.40 0.75 11.49
C ASP A 204 13.00 -0.56 10.83
N PHE A 205 11.75 -0.66 10.34
CA PHE A 205 11.31 -1.85 9.61
C PHE A 205 12.27 -2.22 8.47
N THR A 206 12.63 -1.26 7.61
CA THR A 206 13.54 -1.51 6.50
C THR A 206 14.98 -1.78 6.94
N ASP A 207 15.46 -1.11 7.99
CA ASP A 207 16.85 -1.17 8.42
C ASP A 207 17.17 -2.47 9.19
N TYR A 208 16.22 -2.97 9.98
CA TYR A 208 16.31 -4.28 10.62
C TYR A 208 16.35 -5.40 9.59
N LEU A 209 15.47 -5.37 8.59
CA LEU A 209 15.46 -6.34 7.50
C LEU A 209 16.72 -6.27 6.63
N ARG A 210 17.27 -5.06 6.41
CA ARG A 210 18.59 -4.88 5.79
C ARG A 210 19.67 -5.54 6.64
N GLY A 211 19.65 -5.32 7.96
CA GLY A 211 20.56 -5.95 8.93
C GLY A 211 20.48 -7.48 8.93
N ALA A 212 19.27 -8.03 8.73
CA ALA A 212 19.01 -9.46 8.58
C ALA A 212 19.44 -10.03 7.21
N GLY A 213 19.93 -9.20 6.29
CA GLY A 213 20.49 -9.63 5.01
C GLY A 213 19.65 -9.31 3.78
N ILE A 214 18.49 -8.66 3.91
CA ILE A 214 17.65 -8.24 2.78
C ILE A 214 18.22 -6.97 2.14
N LYS A 215 19.19 -7.17 1.25
CA LYS A 215 19.88 -6.06 0.55
C LYS A 215 18.94 -5.28 -0.35
N GLY A 216 19.18 -3.98 -0.47
CA GLY A 216 18.47 -3.10 -1.41
C GLY A 216 17.11 -2.62 -0.92
N LEU A 217 16.64 -3.07 0.26
CA LEU A 217 15.32 -2.69 0.78
C LEU A 217 15.29 -1.22 1.18
N ASN A 218 16.35 -0.73 1.84
CA ASN A 218 16.48 0.69 2.16
C ASN A 218 16.50 1.53 0.87
N LYS A 219 17.24 1.10 -0.16
CA LYS A 219 17.24 1.78 -1.46
C LYS A 219 15.87 1.78 -2.14
N ALA A 220 15.10 0.70 -2.00
CA ALA A 220 13.76 0.59 -2.58
C ALA A 220 12.79 1.59 -1.95
N VAL A 221 12.81 1.72 -0.62
CA VAL A 221 11.88 2.57 0.14
C VAL A 221 12.36 4.01 0.23
N TRP A 222 13.65 4.25 0.42
CA TRP A 222 14.23 5.57 0.72
C TRP A 222 15.08 6.14 -0.42
N GLY A 223 15.31 5.39 -1.50
CA GLY A 223 16.19 5.80 -2.60
C GLY A 223 17.69 5.66 -2.32
N VAL A 224 18.07 5.36 -1.07
CA VAL A 224 19.46 5.20 -0.62
C VAL A 224 19.58 3.97 0.29
N GLU A 225 20.65 3.19 0.10
CA GLU A 225 20.85 1.95 0.87
C GLU A 225 21.47 2.20 2.25
N ASN A 226 22.32 3.23 2.36
CA ASN A 226 23.07 3.52 3.57
C ASN A 226 22.12 3.85 4.74
N ARG A 227 22.36 3.23 5.90
CA ARG A 227 21.56 3.40 7.13
C ARG A 227 21.41 4.86 7.56
N VAL A 228 22.51 5.62 7.54
CA VAL A 228 22.53 7.02 7.99
C VAL A 228 21.82 7.92 6.98
N LEU A 229 22.11 7.74 5.69
CA LEU A 229 21.47 8.54 4.64
C LEU A 229 19.96 8.26 4.57
N SER A 230 19.54 6.99 4.68
CA SER A 230 18.11 6.64 4.72
C SER A 230 17.41 7.19 5.96
N ALA A 231 18.09 7.25 7.11
CA ALA A 231 17.56 7.89 8.32
C ALA A 231 17.35 9.40 8.11
N ILE A 232 18.26 10.08 7.41
CA ILE A 232 18.11 11.51 7.06
C ILE A 232 16.92 11.70 6.11
N VAL A 233 16.82 10.89 5.06
CA VAL A 233 15.68 10.95 4.12
C VAL A 233 14.36 10.71 4.84
N SER A 234 14.32 9.72 5.75
CA SER A 234 13.19 9.43 6.62
C SER A 234 12.84 10.63 7.51
N ALA A 235 13.82 11.25 8.18
CA ALA A 235 13.59 12.36 9.09
C ALA A 235 12.97 13.60 8.40
N VAL A 236 13.32 13.84 7.12
CA VAL A 236 12.74 14.95 6.34
C VAL A 236 11.42 14.58 5.62
N GLY A 237 10.90 13.36 5.85
CA GLY A 237 9.65 12.88 5.26
C GLY A 237 9.75 12.51 3.78
N GLY A 238 10.96 12.27 3.27
CA GLY A 238 11.18 11.74 1.92
C GLY A 238 10.92 10.23 1.82
N GLY A 239 11.11 9.67 0.64
CA GLY A 239 10.86 8.26 0.34
C GLY A 239 10.32 8.07 -1.06
N ARG A 240 10.23 6.82 -1.53
CA ARG A 240 9.70 6.43 -2.84
C ARG A 240 8.32 5.77 -2.75
N TYR A 241 7.55 6.08 -1.69
CA TYR A 241 6.29 5.44 -1.33
C TYR A 241 5.20 6.44 -0.89
#